data_AF-S8C6N9-F1
#
_entry.id   AF-S8C6N9-F1
#
_cell.length_a   1.000
_cell.length_b   1.000
_cell.length_c   1.000
_cell.angle_alpha   90.00
_cell.angle_beta   90.00
_cell.angle_gamma   90.00
#
_symmetry.space_group_name_H-M   'P 1'
#
loop_
_entity.id
_entity.type
_entity.pdbx_description
1 polymer ?
#
loop_
_entity_poly.entity_id
_entity_poly.type
_entity_poly.pdbx_seq_one_letter_code
_entity_poly.pdbx_strand_id
1 'polypeptide(L)'
;EEGAFRLFDDNPTVGSSCLEKTHPPPHCSEISVSEVSRDVNYTLEPVDVGGLTLLKGRVNTRDVFALSNSDLVPGKYEGGLKLWECSLDLIAALNSEIHEGILSFTGKRVLELGCGHGLPGIFACLKGSAAVHFQDFNAEVLRCLTIRNVTHNVETNSQRSASSNRDLETRFFSGDWGDIDRILFPANSNESDGRYDIILMSETVYSISSLPNLFKLIKKRLRKSGGVVYMAAKKYYFGVGGGTRQFISMVEEDGDFCCSLIAEITSGSSNIREVWKVRHK
;
A
#
# COMPACT_ATOMS: atom_id res chain seq x y z
N GLU A 1 -8.71 -45.93 1.11
CA GLU A 1 -10.17 -45.80 1.25
C GLU A 1 -10.41 -44.96 2.50
N GLU A 2 -10.38 -43.63 2.37
CA GLU A 2 -11.54 -42.78 2.05
C GLU A 2 -12.76 -43.02 2.96
N GLY A 3 -13.09 -41.99 3.74
CA GLY A 3 -14.29 -41.89 4.57
C GLY A 3 -14.48 -40.44 4.99
N ALA A 4 -15.07 -39.65 4.09
CA ALA A 4 -15.24 -38.21 4.12
C ALA A 4 -16.06 -37.69 5.32
N PHE A 5 -15.63 -36.55 5.87
CA PHE A 5 -16.48 -35.69 6.71
C PHE A 5 -17.48 -34.94 5.82
N ARG A 6 -18.77 -35.22 5.99
CA ARG A 6 -19.88 -34.50 5.36
C ARG A 6 -20.23 -33.26 6.19
N LEU A 7 -20.35 -32.11 5.54
CA LEU A 7 -20.94 -30.89 6.10
C LEU A 7 -21.67 -30.13 5.00
N PHE A 8 -22.78 -30.68 4.48
CA PHE A 8 -23.81 -29.92 3.78
C PHE A 8 -25.16 -30.64 3.99
N ASP A 9 -26.09 -29.97 4.68
CA ASP A 9 -27.51 -30.29 4.58
C ASP A 9 -28.06 -29.49 3.39
N ASP A 10 -28.51 -30.22 2.37
CA ASP A 10 -29.21 -29.67 1.21
C ASP A 10 -30.67 -29.36 1.60
N ASN A 11 -31.06 -28.08 1.53
CA ASN A 11 -32.44 -27.72 1.22
C ASN A 11 -32.51 -26.33 0.55
N PRO A 12 -33.15 -26.21 -0.63
CA PRO A 12 -33.19 -24.98 -1.39
C PRO A 12 -34.45 -24.15 -1.04
N THR A 13 -34.28 -23.06 -0.31
CA THR A 13 -35.29 -22.00 -0.21
C THR A 13 -34.76 -20.72 -0.84
N VAL A 14 -35.31 -20.42 -2.02
CA VAL A 14 -35.18 -19.14 -2.72
C VAL A 14 -35.85 -18.04 -1.88
N GLY A 15 -35.11 -17.01 -1.48
CA GLY A 15 -35.71 -15.80 -0.90
C GLY A 15 -34.75 -14.89 -0.15
N SER A 16 -34.44 -13.74 -0.77
CA SER A 16 -33.69 -12.60 -0.26
C SER A 16 -32.16 -12.72 -0.32
N SER A 17 -31.59 -12.22 -1.42
CA SER A 17 -30.22 -11.73 -1.44
C SER A 17 -30.05 -10.75 -0.27
N CYS A 18 -29.25 -11.12 0.74
CA CYS A 18 -28.64 -10.14 1.62
C CYS A 18 -27.82 -9.21 0.74
N LEU A 19 -28.41 -8.08 0.37
CA LEU A 19 -27.65 -6.91 -0.04
C LEU A 19 -26.69 -6.64 1.12
N GLU A 20 -25.42 -7.02 0.95
CA GLU A 20 -24.36 -6.52 1.83
C GLU A 20 -24.57 -5.01 1.92
N LYS A 21 -24.83 -4.52 3.13
CA LYS A 21 -24.95 -3.09 3.37
C LYS A 21 -23.59 -2.49 3.04
N THR A 22 -23.45 -1.96 1.84
CA THR A 22 -22.25 -1.24 1.43
C THR A 22 -22.20 0.02 2.28
N HIS A 23 -21.28 0.05 3.26
CA HIS A 23 -20.96 1.29 3.93
C HIS A 23 -20.43 2.27 2.88
N PRO A 24 -20.90 3.53 2.86
CA PRO A 24 -20.32 4.51 1.95
C PRO A 24 -18.82 4.64 2.23
N PRO A 25 -17.99 4.78 1.19
CA PRO A 25 -16.55 4.94 1.38
C PRO A 25 -16.27 6.17 2.27
N PRO A 26 -15.16 6.15 3.04
CA PRO A 26 -14.78 7.26 3.89
C PRO A 26 -14.52 8.52 3.04
N HIS A 27 -14.83 9.68 3.62
CA HIS A 27 -14.50 10.95 2.99
C HIS A 27 -12.99 11.08 2.82
N CYS A 28 -12.57 11.52 1.63
CA CYS A 28 -11.16 11.78 1.37
C CYS A 28 -10.68 12.98 2.20
N SER A 29 -9.57 12.82 2.92
CA SER A 29 -8.97 13.91 3.71
C SER A 29 -7.45 13.79 3.78
N GLU A 30 -6.78 14.94 3.78
CA GLU A 30 -5.35 15.02 4.13
C GLU A 30 -5.24 15.07 5.66
N ILE A 31 -4.37 14.23 6.22
CA ILE A 31 -4.15 14.09 7.66
C ILE A 31 -2.85 14.80 8.02
N SER A 32 -2.95 15.82 8.87
CA SER A 32 -1.77 16.53 9.39
C SER A 32 -1.02 15.70 10.43
N VAL A 33 0.29 15.90 10.52
CA VAL A 33 1.12 15.33 11.61
C VAL A 33 0.63 15.80 12.99
N SER A 34 -0.03 16.95 13.08
CA SER A 34 -0.65 17.42 14.32
C SER A 34 -1.87 16.60 14.76
N GLU A 35 -2.47 15.81 13.85
CA GLU A 35 -3.63 14.95 14.13
C GLU A 35 -3.23 13.53 14.59
N VAL A 36 -1.94 13.28 14.82
CA VAL A 36 -1.48 12.00 15.38
C VAL A 36 -2.19 11.74 16.69
N SER A 37 -2.90 10.59 16.75
CA SER A 37 -3.55 10.15 17.98
C SER A 37 -2.48 9.93 19.05
N ARG A 38 -2.77 10.24 20.32
CA ARG A 38 -1.90 9.91 21.47
C ARG A 38 -2.55 8.92 22.43
N ASP A 39 -3.83 8.61 22.21
CA ASP A 39 -4.65 7.81 23.11
C ASP A 39 -4.53 6.31 22.85
N VAL A 40 -3.87 5.93 21.75
CA VAL A 40 -3.63 4.53 21.39
C VAL A 40 -2.23 4.10 21.85
N ASN A 41 -2.18 2.96 22.54
CA ASN A 41 -0.93 2.32 22.92
C ASN A 41 -0.17 1.89 21.66
N TYR A 42 1.01 2.49 21.47
CA TYR A 42 1.86 2.30 20.31
C TYR A 42 3.21 1.80 20.78
N THR A 43 3.61 0.64 20.28
CA THR A 43 4.94 0.10 20.53
C THR A 43 5.73 0.02 19.23
N LEU A 44 7.04 0.19 19.33
CA LEU A 44 7.96 0.08 18.19
C LEU A 44 8.71 -1.24 18.25
N GLU A 45 8.79 -1.92 17.11
CA GLU A 45 9.61 -3.10 16.94
C GLU A 45 10.48 -2.96 15.67
N PRO A 46 11.76 -3.33 15.73
CA PRO A 46 12.62 -3.32 14.56
C PRO A 46 12.24 -4.44 13.59
N VAL A 47 12.41 -4.19 12.30
CA VAL A 47 12.29 -5.17 11.21
C VAL A 47 13.48 -5.02 10.29
N ASP A 48 14.15 -6.13 10.04
CA ASP A 48 15.29 -6.18 9.12
C ASP A 48 14.84 -6.62 7.73
N VAL A 49 15.22 -5.84 6.71
CA VAL A 49 15.00 -6.16 5.30
C VAL A 49 16.30 -5.92 4.53
N GLY A 50 16.98 -6.98 4.14
CA GLY A 50 18.17 -6.90 3.27
C GLY A 50 19.31 -6.05 3.87
N GLY A 51 19.54 -6.14 5.18
CA GLY A 51 20.59 -5.37 5.88
C GLY A 51 20.18 -3.94 6.27
N LEU A 52 18.94 -3.54 6.00
CA LEU A 52 18.35 -2.30 6.50
C LEU A 52 17.38 -2.61 7.64
N THR A 53 17.59 -1.99 8.80
CA THR A 53 16.63 -2.04 9.91
C THR A 53 15.66 -0.87 9.82
N LEU A 54 14.36 -1.17 9.69
CA LEU A 54 13.26 -0.22 9.79
C LEU A 54 12.53 -0.40 11.12
N LEU A 55 11.88 0.64 11.61
CA LEU A 55 11.04 0.60 12.80
C LEU A 55 9.58 0.46 12.38
N LYS A 56 8.89 -0.59 12.83
CA LYS A 56 7.45 -0.74 12.62
C LYS A 56 6.71 -0.51 13.93
N GLY A 57 5.63 0.26 13.86
CA GLY A 57 4.69 0.40 14.95
C GLY A 57 3.80 -0.82 15.10
N ARG A 58 3.29 -1.02 16.31
CA ARG A 58 2.21 -1.94 16.61
C ARG A 58 1.18 -1.21 17.45
N VAL A 59 -0.07 -1.33 17.04
CA VAL A 59 -1.25 -0.84 17.74
C VAL A 59 -2.30 -1.94 17.78
N ASN A 60 -3.20 -1.92 18.76
CA ASN A 60 -4.26 -2.91 18.85
C ASN A 60 -5.48 -2.47 18.02
N THR A 61 -6.00 -3.36 17.17
CA THR A 61 -7.19 -3.11 16.34
C THR A 61 -8.41 -2.72 17.18
N ARG A 62 -8.57 -3.29 18.38
CA ARG A 62 -9.65 -2.96 19.30
C ARG A 62 -9.56 -1.52 19.78
N ASP A 63 -8.36 -1.03 20.07
CA ASP A 63 -8.16 0.32 20.58
C ASP A 63 -8.42 1.36 19.49
N VAL A 64 -8.15 1.02 18.23
CA VAL A 64 -8.32 1.92 17.09
C VAL A 64 -9.74 1.91 16.52
N PHE A 65 -10.32 0.73 16.32
CA PHE A 65 -11.59 0.56 15.59
C PHE A 65 -12.75 0.02 16.44
N ALA A 66 -12.51 -0.27 17.73
CA ALA A 66 -13.48 -0.98 18.60
C ALA A 66 -13.97 -2.31 18.00
N LEU A 67 -13.18 -2.92 17.11
CA LEU A 67 -13.44 -4.22 16.50
C LEU A 67 -12.78 -5.34 17.30
N SER A 68 -13.40 -6.53 17.32
CA SER A 68 -12.69 -7.77 17.69
C SER A 68 -11.49 -7.98 16.76
N ASN A 69 -10.46 -8.72 17.18
CA ASN A 69 -9.19 -8.98 16.47
C ASN A 69 -9.37 -9.53 15.03
N SER A 70 -9.85 -8.69 14.12
CA SER A 70 -10.07 -8.95 12.71
C SER A 70 -9.00 -8.21 11.93
N ASP A 71 -8.33 -8.91 11.03
CA ASP A 71 -7.26 -8.33 10.22
C ASP A 71 -7.80 -7.41 9.12
N LEU A 72 -9.05 -7.58 8.69
CA LEU A 72 -9.70 -6.79 7.64
C LEU A 72 -11.23 -6.93 7.75
N VAL A 73 -11.96 -5.84 7.48
CA VAL A 73 -13.41 -5.77 7.31
C VAL A 73 -13.70 -4.90 6.08
N PRO A 74 -14.11 -5.48 4.94
CA PRO A 74 -14.25 -4.73 3.68
C PRO A 74 -15.14 -3.49 3.82
N GLY A 75 -14.71 -2.36 3.27
CA GLY A 75 -15.40 -1.07 3.31
C GLY A 75 -15.40 -0.38 4.68
N LYS A 76 -14.85 -0.99 5.72
CA LYS A 76 -14.78 -0.43 7.08
C LYS A 76 -13.35 -0.31 7.59
N TYR A 77 -12.56 -1.38 7.49
CA TYR A 77 -11.17 -1.45 7.91
C TYR A 77 -10.40 -2.34 6.93
N GLU A 78 -9.58 -1.75 6.06
CA GLU A 78 -8.89 -2.48 4.97
C GLU A 78 -7.53 -3.08 5.41
N GLY A 79 -7.35 -3.30 6.71
CA GLY A 79 -6.24 -4.09 7.23
C GLY A 79 -4.89 -3.40 7.40
N GLY A 80 -4.85 -2.07 7.34
CA GLY A 80 -3.61 -1.30 7.43
C GLY A 80 -2.82 -1.43 8.74
N LEU A 81 -3.41 -1.92 9.83
CA LEU A 81 -2.70 -2.16 11.11
C LEU A 81 -1.97 -3.50 11.16
N LYS A 82 -2.19 -4.39 10.19
CA LYS A 82 -1.38 -5.60 10.00
C LYS A 82 -0.25 -5.32 9.02
N LEU A 83 0.96 -5.75 9.36
CA LEU A 83 2.05 -5.76 8.41
C LEU A 83 1.92 -7.02 7.55
N TRP A 84 1.76 -6.82 6.25
CA TRP A 84 1.68 -7.90 5.27
C TRP A 84 3.07 -8.18 4.69
N GLU A 85 3.33 -9.44 4.35
CA GLU A 85 4.66 -9.92 3.94
C GLU A 85 5.17 -9.20 2.67
N CYS A 86 4.27 -8.88 1.74
CA CYS A 86 4.65 -8.21 0.49
C CYS A 86 5.23 -6.81 0.69
N SER A 87 4.98 -6.13 1.81
CA SER A 87 5.66 -4.86 2.09
C SER A 87 7.17 -5.05 2.22
N LEU A 88 7.60 -6.16 2.83
CA LEU A 88 9.02 -6.50 2.97
C LEU A 88 9.60 -7.07 1.68
N ASP A 89 8.84 -7.91 0.96
CA ASP A 89 9.26 -8.40 -0.36
C ASP A 89 9.49 -7.23 -1.34
N LEU A 90 8.61 -6.21 -1.31
CA LEU A 90 8.75 -4.99 -2.11
C LEU A 90 10.04 -4.25 -1.78
N ILE A 91 10.32 -4.00 -0.49
CA ILE A 91 11.55 -3.33 -0.07
C ILE A 91 12.79 -4.10 -0.50
N ALA A 92 12.78 -5.43 -0.38
CA ALA A 92 13.90 -6.28 -0.80
C ALA A 92 14.16 -6.15 -2.32
N ALA A 93 13.11 -6.20 -3.15
CA ALA A 93 13.22 -6.03 -4.59
C ALA A 93 13.69 -4.61 -4.97
N LEU A 94 13.16 -3.57 -4.34
CA LEU A 94 13.59 -2.18 -4.56
C LEU A 94 15.07 -2.00 -4.21
N ASN A 95 15.54 -2.61 -3.12
CA ASN A 95 16.93 -2.54 -2.72
C ASN A 95 17.86 -3.25 -3.72
N SER A 96 17.42 -4.38 -4.31
CA SER A 96 18.16 -5.05 -5.40
C SER A 96 18.28 -4.14 -6.63
N GLU A 97 17.17 -3.57 -7.11
CA GLU A 97 17.18 -2.66 -8.27
C GLU A 97 18.06 -1.42 -8.05
N ILE A 98 18.17 -0.92 -6.80
CA ILE A 98 19.10 0.16 -6.46
C ILE A 98 20.55 -0.31 -6.56
N HIS A 99 20.88 -1.48 -6.01
CA HIS A 99 22.25 -2.03 -6.07
C HIS A 99 22.69 -2.33 -7.51
N GLU A 100 21.75 -2.71 -8.38
CA GLU A 100 21.97 -2.94 -9.80
C GLU A 100 22.02 -1.63 -10.63
N GLY A 101 21.78 -0.47 -10.00
CA GLY A 101 21.78 0.83 -10.67
C GLY A 101 20.56 1.09 -11.58
N ILE A 102 19.52 0.26 -11.46
CA ILE A 102 18.28 0.34 -12.25
C ILE A 102 17.32 1.39 -11.66
N LEU A 103 17.31 1.51 -10.33
CA LEU A 103 16.40 2.40 -9.60
C LEU A 103 17.18 3.45 -8.79
N SER A 104 16.67 4.69 -8.78
CA SER A 104 17.12 5.73 -7.87
C SER A 104 15.94 6.52 -7.34
N PHE A 105 15.89 6.66 -6.00
CA PHE A 105 14.91 7.49 -5.31
C PHE A 105 15.37 8.95 -5.17
N THR A 106 16.65 9.25 -5.40
CA THR A 106 17.21 10.59 -5.18
C THR A 106 16.43 11.66 -5.92
N GLY A 107 15.84 12.60 -5.17
CA GLY A 107 15.09 13.73 -5.71
C GLY A 107 13.73 13.36 -6.33
N LYS A 108 13.26 12.12 -6.17
CA LYS A 108 11.99 11.65 -6.76
C LYS A 108 10.80 11.99 -5.90
N ARG A 109 9.64 12.11 -6.56
CA ARG A 109 8.33 12.16 -5.91
C ARG A 109 7.70 10.78 -5.93
N VAL A 110 7.34 10.29 -4.74
CA VAL A 110 6.86 8.92 -4.53
C VAL A 110 5.47 8.94 -3.92
N LEU A 111 4.60 8.05 -4.38
CA LEU A 111 3.30 7.78 -3.76
C LEU A 111 3.25 6.32 -3.33
N GLU A 112 2.94 6.06 -2.07
CA GLU A 112 2.59 4.73 -1.59
C GLU A 112 1.07 4.62 -1.46
N LEU A 113 0.46 3.74 -2.25
CA LEU A 113 -0.98 3.46 -2.21
C LEU A 113 -1.25 2.27 -1.28
N GLY A 114 -2.28 2.38 -0.44
CA GLY A 114 -2.59 1.37 0.57
C GLY A 114 -1.42 1.17 1.55
N CYS A 115 -0.91 2.25 2.12
CA CYS A 115 0.39 2.25 2.78
C CYS A 115 0.41 1.46 4.10
N GLY A 116 -0.69 1.36 4.85
CA GLY A 116 -0.71 0.68 6.14
C GLY A 116 0.40 1.18 7.07
N HIS A 117 1.44 0.36 7.28
CA HIS A 117 2.60 0.75 8.08
C HIS A 117 3.51 1.79 7.42
N GLY A 118 3.44 1.98 6.11
CA GLY A 118 4.23 2.92 5.32
C GLY A 118 5.68 2.50 5.08
N LEU A 119 6.03 1.22 5.24
CA LEU A 119 7.44 0.79 5.20
C LEU A 119 8.09 1.00 3.82
N PRO A 120 7.47 0.63 2.67
CA PRO A 120 7.98 0.98 1.34
C PRO A 120 8.20 2.49 1.12
N GLY A 121 7.29 3.35 1.55
CA GLY A 121 7.45 4.80 1.45
C GLY A 121 8.55 5.33 2.38
N ILE A 122 8.65 4.81 3.61
CA ILE A 122 9.75 5.11 4.53
C ILE A 122 11.10 4.73 3.90
N PHE A 123 11.19 3.56 3.28
CA PHE A 123 12.38 3.15 2.54
C PHE A 123 12.74 4.18 1.47
N ALA A 124 11.76 4.66 0.70
CA ALA A 124 11.97 5.73 -0.28
C ALA A 124 12.47 7.03 0.36
N CYS A 125 11.92 7.45 1.51
CA CYS A 125 12.41 8.60 2.28
C CYS A 125 13.91 8.45 2.60
N LEU A 126 14.29 7.28 3.15
CA LEU A 126 15.67 7.00 3.55
C LEU A 126 16.64 6.92 2.35
N LYS A 127 16.14 6.54 1.17
CA LYS A 127 16.90 6.50 -0.09
C LYS A 127 16.92 7.84 -0.85
N GLY A 128 16.42 8.92 -0.25
CA GLY A 128 16.65 10.28 -0.72
C GLY A 128 15.59 10.87 -1.64
N SER A 129 14.37 10.33 -1.62
CA SER A 129 13.20 10.99 -2.23
C SER A 129 13.06 12.44 -1.78
N ALA A 130 12.62 13.32 -2.69
CA ALA A 130 12.29 14.70 -2.36
C ALA A 130 10.92 14.81 -1.70
N ALA A 131 9.96 14.00 -2.15
CA ALA A 131 8.62 13.94 -1.56
C ALA A 131 8.12 12.50 -1.51
N VAL A 132 7.49 12.11 -0.40
CA VAL A 132 6.84 10.81 -0.25
C VAL A 132 5.45 11.00 0.33
N HIS A 133 4.43 10.62 -0.43
CA HIS A 133 3.04 10.70 -0.04
C HIS A 133 2.54 9.31 0.34
N PHE A 134 1.81 9.24 1.45
CA PHE A 134 1.27 8.00 2.00
C PHE A 134 -0.25 8.06 1.88
N GLN A 135 -0.84 7.06 1.24
CA GLN A 135 -2.28 6.96 1.10
C GLN A 135 -2.79 5.66 1.72
N ASP A 136 -3.80 5.77 2.59
CA ASP A 136 -4.53 4.61 3.13
C ASP A 136 -6.04 4.81 2.99
N PHE A 137 -6.83 3.73 3.03
CA PHE A 137 -8.28 3.85 3.04
C PHE A 137 -8.77 4.48 4.35
N ASN A 138 -8.15 4.12 5.48
CA ASN A 138 -8.58 4.50 6.82
C ASN A 138 -7.73 5.65 7.39
N ALA A 139 -8.37 6.76 7.77
CA ALA A 139 -7.70 7.88 8.43
C ALA A 139 -7.07 7.47 9.78
N GLU A 140 -7.71 6.55 10.49
CA GLU A 140 -7.25 6.04 11.78
C GLU A 140 -5.94 5.25 11.65
N VAL A 141 -5.72 4.55 10.53
CA VAL A 141 -4.43 3.89 10.25
C VAL A 141 -3.32 4.95 10.18
N LEU A 142 -3.56 6.05 9.46
CA LEU A 142 -2.60 7.14 9.34
C LEU A 142 -2.32 7.80 10.70
N ARG A 143 -3.38 8.17 11.43
CA ARG A 143 -3.29 8.88 12.73
C ARG A 143 -2.67 8.05 13.85
N CYS A 144 -2.95 6.75 13.87
CA CYS A 144 -2.54 5.87 14.97
C CYS A 144 -1.24 5.12 14.69
N LEU A 145 -0.86 4.95 13.42
CA LEU A 145 0.26 4.08 13.03
C LEU A 145 1.22 4.74 12.03
N THR A 146 0.77 5.04 10.83
CA THR A 146 1.66 5.40 9.70
C THR A 146 2.51 6.62 9.98
N ILE A 147 1.90 7.72 10.46
CA ILE A 147 2.62 8.97 10.71
C ILE A 147 3.73 8.75 11.74
N ARG A 148 3.43 8.03 12.83
CA ARG A 148 4.44 7.73 13.86
C ARG A 148 5.56 6.87 13.31
N ASN A 149 5.27 5.87 12.46
CA ASN A 149 6.33 5.07 11.83
C ASN A 149 7.25 5.95 10.97
N VAL A 150 6.67 6.84 10.16
CA VAL A 150 7.44 7.76 9.31
C VAL A 150 8.33 8.66 10.16
N THR A 151 7.76 9.33 11.18
CA THR A 151 8.50 10.22 12.08
C THR A 151 9.69 9.51 12.73
N HIS A 152 9.48 8.35 13.37
CA HIS A 152 10.56 7.65 14.07
C HIS A 152 11.69 7.19 13.14
N ASN A 153 11.37 6.68 11.95
CA ASN A 153 12.40 6.22 11.02
C ASN A 153 13.19 7.38 10.42
N VAL A 154 12.52 8.46 10.02
CA VAL A 154 13.16 9.63 9.40
C VAL A 154 14.04 10.36 10.44
N GLU A 155 13.54 10.57 11.66
CA GLU A 155 14.31 11.22 12.74
C GLU A 155 15.53 10.39 13.17
N THR A 156 15.36 9.08 13.36
CA THR A 156 16.46 8.18 13.75
C THR A 156 17.57 8.18 12.71
N ASN A 157 17.23 8.26 11.42
CA ASN A 157 18.22 8.27 10.35
C ASN A 157 18.91 9.64 10.21
N SER A 158 18.19 10.75 10.40
CA SER A 158 18.77 12.10 10.40
C SER A 158 19.83 12.29 11.48
N GLN A 159 19.67 11.66 12.65
CA GLN A 159 20.69 11.66 13.70
C GLN A 159 21.96 10.88 13.33
N ARG A 160 21.85 9.87 12.44
CA ARG A 160 22.97 9.02 12.02
C ARG A 160 23.76 9.63 10.85
N SER A 161 23.19 10.57 10.11
CA SER A 161 23.82 11.20 8.95
C SER A 161 23.92 12.71 9.15
N ALA A 162 25.09 13.20 9.56
CA ALA A 162 25.39 14.61 9.82
C ALA A 162 25.31 15.56 8.60
N SER A 163 24.85 15.08 7.44
CA SER A 163 24.99 15.73 6.13
C SER A 163 23.71 15.83 5.31
N SER A 164 22.51 15.69 5.88
CA SER A 164 21.29 15.94 5.10
C SER A 164 20.22 16.72 5.86
N ASN A 165 20.34 18.05 5.86
CA ASN A 165 19.15 18.92 5.72
C ASN A 165 18.57 18.64 4.32
N ARG A 166 17.82 17.54 4.19
CA ARG A 166 16.97 17.31 3.03
C ARG A 166 15.59 17.79 3.44
N ASP A 167 15.07 18.78 2.72
CA ASP A 167 13.67 19.18 2.78
C ASP A 167 12.81 18.04 2.20
N LEU A 168 12.72 16.94 2.94
CA LEU A 168 11.86 15.80 2.62
C LEU A 168 10.42 16.21 2.92
N GLU A 169 9.59 16.28 1.89
CA GLU A 169 8.14 16.47 2.04
C GLU A 169 7.46 15.13 2.31
N THR A 170 6.72 15.03 3.42
CA THR A 170 5.83 13.89 3.69
C THR A 170 4.40 14.36 3.90
N ARG A 171 3.45 13.74 3.19
CA ARG A 171 2.01 14.06 3.28
C ARG A 171 1.19 12.78 3.36
N PHE A 172 0.04 12.84 4.04
CA PHE A 172 -0.75 11.66 4.40
C PHE A 172 -2.21 11.86 3.97
N PHE A 173 -2.75 10.91 3.21
CA PHE A 173 -4.07 11.03 2.61
C PHE A 173 -4.92 9.80 2.92
N SER A 174 -6.10 10.03 3.49
CA SER A 174 -7.08 8.98 3.71
C SER A 174 -8.20 9.04 2.67
N GLY A 175 -8.73 7.89 2.25
CA GLY A 175 -9.91 7.80 1.40
C GLY A 175 -9.84 6.74 0.31
N ASP A 176 -10.96 6.53 -0.37
CA ASP A 176 -11.09 5.59 -1.48
C ASP A 176 -10.33 6.05 -2.74
N TRP A 177 -9.73 5.09 -3.45
CA TRP A 177 -8.95 5.37 -4.67
C TRP A 177 -9.76 6.07 -5.78
N GLY A 178 -11.08 5.88 -5.82
CA GLY A 178 -11.97 6.52 -6.79
C GLY A 178 -12.09 8.04 -6.59
N ASP A 179 -11.86 8.53 -5.38
CA ASP A 179 -12.05 9.94 -5.02
C ASP A 179 -10.77 10.65 -4.53
N ILE A 180 -9.74 9.91 -4.10
CA ILE A 180 -8.51 10.46 -3.51
C ILE A 180 -7.75 11.40 -4.46
N ASP A 181 -7.92 11.18 -5.75
CA ASP A 181 -7.35 11.99 -6.82
C ASP A 181 -7.64 13.49 -6.66
N ARG A 182 -8.81 13.84 -6.11
CA ARG A 182 -9.25 15.23 -5.93
C ARG A 182 -8.44 16.00 -4.90
N ILE A 183 -7.86 15.30 -3.92
CA ILE A 183 -7.08 15.91 -2.83
C ILE A 183 -5.57 15.75 -3.02
N LEU A 184 -5.14 14.69 -3.73
CA LEU A 184 -3.74 14.54 -4.14
C LEU A 184 -3.30 15.66 -5.10
N PHE A 185 -4.26 16.25 -5.81
CA PHE A 185 -4.02 17.30 -6.79
C PHE A 185 -5.19 18.28 -6.81
N PRO A 186 -5.10 19.35 -6.00
CA PRO A 186 -6.10 20.40 -5.99
C PRO A 186 -6.26 21.00 -7.39
N ALA A 187 -7.48 21.38 -7.76
CA ALA A 187 -7.86 21.85 -9.10
C ALA A 187 -7.04 23.05 -9.64
N ASN A 188 -6.28 23.73 -8.77
CA ASN A 188 -5.47 24.91 -9.10
C ASN A 188 -4.00 24.57 -9.44
N SER A 189 -3.63 23.30 -9.56
CA SER A 189 -2.26 22.88 -9.87
C SER A 189 -2.10 22.52 -11.35
N ASN A 190 -0.95 22.88 -11.96
CA ASN A 190 -0.64 22.57 -13.36
C ASN A 190 -0.47 21.05 -13.54
N GLU A 191 -1.10 20.44 -14.55
CA GLU A 191 -1.14 18.97 -14.74
C GLU A 191 0.23 18.27 -14.72
N SER A 192 1.29 18.98 -15.10
CA SER A 192 2.67 18.50 -15.11
C SER A 192 3.34 18.45 -13.74
N ASP A 193 2.85 19.22 -12.76
CA ASP A 193 3.53 19.52 -11.50
C ASP A 193 3.08 18.63 -10.33
N GLY A 194 2.21 17.64 -10.58
CA GLY A 194 1.60 16.80 -9.53
C GLY A 194 1.62 15.30 -9.79
N ARG A 195 2.43 14.83 -10.73
CA ARG A 195 2.59 13.40 -11.01
C ARG A 195 3.77 12.83 -10.22
N TYR A 196 3.70 11.54 -9.93
CA TYR A 196 4.74 10.82 -9.21
C TYR A 196 5.68 10.13 -10.19
N ASP A 197 6.97 10.18 -9.88
CA ASP A 197 7.98 9.42 -10.61
C ASP A 197 7.89 7.93 -10.25
N ILE A 198 7.52 7.62 -9.01
CA ILE A 198 7.41 6.24 -8.51
C ILE A 198 6.09 6.08 -7.75
N ILE A 199 5.35 5.02 -8.06
CA ILE A 199 4.21 4.56 -7.25
C ILE A 199 4.56 3.21 -6.63
N LEU A 200 4.38 3.08 -5.32
CA LEU A 200 4.63 1.88 -4.54
C LEU A 200 3.31 1.27 -4.08
N MET A 201 3.18 -0.04 -4.20
CA MET A 201 1.98 -0.78 -3.87
C MET A 201 2.34 -2.12 -3.22
N SER A 202 1.87 -2.38 -1.99
CA SER A 202 2.02 -3.69 -1.36
C SER A 202 0.68 -4.23 -0.88
N GLU A 203 0.29 -5.41 -1.37
CA GLU A 203 -0.98 -6.09 -1.04
C GLU A 203 -2.23 -5.23 -1.31
N THR A 204 -2.24 -4.48 -2.42
CA THR A 204 -3.36 -3.59 -2.81
C THR A 204 -4.33 -4.20 -3.83
N VAL A 205 -4.03 -5.38 -4.39
CA VAL A 205 -4.80 -5.99 -5.51
C VAL A 205 -5.62 -7.21 -5.11
N TYR A 206 -5.95 -7.33 -3.82
CA TYR A 206 -6.73 -8.45 -3.29
C TYR A 206 -8.23 -8.39 -3.66
N SER A 207 -8.78 -7.19 -3.82
CA SER A 207 -10.20 -6.98 -4.13
C SER A 207 -10.39 -6.69 -5.62
N ILE A 208 -11.12 -7.57 -6.34
CA ILE A 208 -11.40 -7.39 -7.78
C ILE A 208 -12.20 -6.10 -8.02
N SER A 209 -13.17 -5.79 -7.18
CA SER A 209 -14.04 -4.61 -7.34
C SER A 209 -13.29 -3.28 -7.25
N SER A 210 -12.15 -3.26 -6.54
CA SER A 210 -11.34 -2.05 -6.34
C SER A 210 -10.33 -1.81 -7.48
N LEU A 211 -10.00 -2.83 -8.30
CA LEU A 211 -8.98 -2.74 -9.34
C LEU A 211 -9.22 -1.63 -10.37
N PRO A 212 -10.46 -1.39 -10.88
CA PRO A 212 -10.68 -0.32 -11.86
C PRO A 212 -10.37 1.08 -11.32
N ASN A 213 -10.77 1.36 -10.07
CA ASN A 213 -10.49 2.66 -9.43
C ASN A 213 -8.99 2.82 -9.16
N LEU A 214 -8.34 1.76 -8.66
CA LEU A 214 -6.90 1.73 -8.43
C LEU A 214 -6.12 2.00 -9.73
N PHE A 215 -6.43 1.27 -10.79
CA PHE A 215 -5.73 1.43 -12.06
C PHE A 215 -5.97 2.80 -12.69
N LYS A 216 -7.21 3.32 -12.64
CA LYS A 216 -7.52 4.68 -13.08
C LYS A 216 -6.69 5.74 -12.35
N LEU A 217 -6.51 5.60 -11.04
CA LEU A 217 -5.67 6.50 -10.25
C LEU A 217 -4.21 6.43 -10.69
N ILE A 218 -3.66 5.22 -10.88
CA ILE A 218 -2.30 5.01 -11.40
C ILE A 218 -2.12 5.71 -12.75
N LYS A 219 -3.05 5.49 -13.71
CA LYS A 219 -2.99 6.12 -15.04
C LYS A 219 -2.94 7.64 -14.99
N LYS A 220 -3.67 8.23 -14.04
CA LYS A 220 -3.78 9.67 -13.87
C LYS A 220 -2.57 10.28 -13.17
N ARG A 221 -1.99 9.56 -12.20
CA ARG A 221 -0.97 10.09 -11.28
C ARG A 221 0.46 9.66 -11.60
N LEU A 222 0.67 8.62 -12.40
CA LEU A 222 2.01 8.24 -12.82
C LEU A 222 2.55 9.21 -13.88
N ARG A 223 3.81 9.63 -13.72
CA ARG A 223 4.52 10.43 -14.73
C ARG A 223 4.61 9.65 -16.05
N LYS A 224 4.29 10.30 -17.17
CA LYS A 224 4.28 9.64 -18.49
C LYS A 224 5.68 9.19 -18.93
N SER A 225 6.65 10.09 -18.82
CA SER A 225 8.05 9.80 -19.15
C SER A 225 8.81 9.41 -17.89
N GLY A 226 9.35 8.19 -17.87
CA GLY A 226 10.19 7.68 -16.79
C GLY A 226 9.46 7.33 -15.50
N GLY A 227 8.13 7.42 -15.45
CA GLY A 227 7.34 6.98 -14.30
C GLY A 227 7.26 5.47 -14.22
N VAL A 228 7.33 4.93 -13.00
CA VAL A 228 7.27 3.49 -12.75
C VAL A 228 6.42 3.15 -11.52
N VAL A 229 5.68 2.05 -11.61
CA VAL A 229 5.00 1.43 -10.47
C VAL A 229 5.78 0.19 -10.06
N TYR A 230 6.02 0.02 -8.78
CA TYR A 230 6.46 -1.25 -8.19
C TYR A 230 5.34 -1.79 -7.30
N MET A 231 4.88 -3.00 -7.61
CA MET A 231 3.78 -3.65 -6.92
C MET A 231 4.21 -5.02 -6.40
N ALA A 232 4.05 -5.28 -5.11
CA ALA A 232 4.21 -6.60 -4.53
C ALA A 232 2.86 -7.12 -4.02
N ALA A 233 2.45 -8.31 -4.46
CA ALA A 233 1.19 -8.91 -4.03
C ALA A 233 1.20 -10.43 -4.20
N LYS A 234 0.19 -11.10 -3.63
CA LYS A 234 -0.01 -12.54 -3.85
C LYS A 234 -0.49 -12.79 -5.27
N LYS A 235 -0.02 -13.89 -5.85
CA LYS A 235 -0.47 -14.38 -7.16
C LYS A 235 -1.98 -14.59 -7.19
N TYR A 236 -2.54 -15.03 -6.07
CA TYR A 236 -3.98 -15.20 -5.87
C TYR A 236 -4.37 -14.97 -4.40
N TYR A 237 -5.56 -14.43 -4.16
CA TYR A 237 -6.17 -14.30 -2.84
C TYR A 237 -7.44 -15.17 -2.78
N PHE A 238 -7.41 -16.24 -1.97
CA PHE A 238 -8.57 -17.11 -1.78
C PHE A 238 -9.73 -16.33 -1.12
N GLY A 239 -10.96 -16.58 -1.56
CA GLY A 239 -12.18 -15.93 -1.06
C GLY A 239 -12.54 -14.64 -1.80
N VAL A 240 -11.62 -13.68 -1.88
CA VAL A 240 -11.86 -12.36 -2.52
C VAL A 240 -11.55 -12.35 -4.03
N GLY A 241 -10.80 -13.33 -4.52
CA GLY A 241 -10.60 -13.61 -5.95
C GLY A 241 -9.58 -12.73 -6.67
N GLY A 242 -9.05 -11.68 -6.04
CA GLY A 242 -8.01 -10.84 -6.63
C GLY A 242 -6.63 -11.50 -6.65
N GLY A 243 -5.63 -10.74 -7.06
CA GLY A 243 -4.26 -11.20 -7.25
C GLY A 243 -3.53 -10.43 -8.34
N THR A 244 -2.23 -10.68 -8.45
CA THR A 244 -1.40 -10.09 -9.50
C THR A 244 -1.91 -10.44 -10.88
N ARG A 245 -2.35 -11.69 -11.12
CA ARG A 245 -2.81 -12.14 -12.44
C ARG A 245 -3.95 -11.28 -13.00
N GLN A 246 -4.97 -11.00 -12.17
CA GLN A 246 -6.13 -10.20 -12.57
C GLN A 246 -5.74 -8.75 -12.83
N PHE A 247 -4.89 -8.18 -11.98
CA PHE A 247 -4.42 -6.80 -12.15
C PHE A 247 -3.55 -6.64 -13.40
N ILE A 248 -2.60 -7.54 -13.64
CA ILE A 248 -1.72 -7.49 -14.81
C ILE A 248 -2.52 -7.69 -16.11
N SER A 249 -3.50 -8.60 -16.15
CA SER A 249 -4.41 -8.75 -17.30
C SER A 249 -5.11 -7.43 -17.64
N MET A 250 -5.68 -6.75 -16.63
CA MET A 250 -6.34 -5.46 -16.80
C MET A 250 -5.40 -4.38 -17.35
N VAL A 251 -4.16 -4.34 -16.86
CA VAL A 251 -3.14 -3.37 -17.32
C VAL A 251 -2.71 -3.64 -18.76
N GLU A 252 -2.56 -4.91 -19.14
CA GLU A 252 -2.15 -5.31 -20.49
C GLU A 252 -3.26 -5.08 -21.53
N GLU A 253 -4.52 -5.35 -21.15
CA GLU A 253 -5.72 -5.11 -21.99
C GLU A 253 -5.93 -3.63 -22.30
N ASP A 254 -5.59 -2.74 -21.37
CA ASP A 254 -5.65 -1.28 -21.57
C ASP A 254 -4.65 -0.78 -22.62
N GLY A 255 -3.53 -1.48 -22.80
CA GLY A 255 -2.59 -1.24 -23.89
C GLY A 255 -1.59 -0.09 -23.70
N ASP A 256 -1.75 0.79 -22.70
CA ASP A 256 -0.87 1.95 -22.47
C ASP A 256 0.42 1.63 -21.69
N PHE A 257 0.49 0.44 -21.07
CA PHE A 257 1.55 0.05 -20.14
C PHE A 257 2.19 -1.29 -20.52
N CYS A 258 3.45 -1.48 -20.10
CA CYS A 258 4.09 -2.78 -20.07
C CYS A 258 4.38 -3.22 -18.64
N CYS A 259 4.28 -4.53 -18.43
CA CYS A 259 4.46 -5.20 -17.14
C CYS A 259 5.72 -6.07 -17.19
N SER A 260 6.48 -6.13 -16.10
CA SER A 260 7.66 -6.98 -15.97
C SER A 260 7.72 -7.58 -14.59
N LEU A 261 7.81 -8.92 -14.50
CA LEU A 261 8.01 -9.62 -13.24
C LEU A 261 9.46 -9.41 -12.79
N ILE A 262 9.64 -8.91 -11.57
CA ILE A 262 10.95 -8.61 -10.96
C ILE A 262 11.38 -9.72 -10.00
N ALA A 263 10.43 -10.26 -9.23
CA ALA A 263 10.70 -11.36 -8.31
C ALA A 263 9.47 -12.25 -8.13
N GLU A 264 9.70 -13.55 -7.97
CA GLU A 264 8.72 -14.51 -7.48
C GLU A 264 9.24 -15.12 -6.17
N ILE A 265 8.43 -15.07 -5.13
CA ILE A 265 8.76 -15.52 -3.78
C ILE A 265 7.89 -16.74 -3.46
N THR A 266 8.56 -17.85 -3.18
CA THR A 266 7.94 -19.11 -2.77
C THR A 266 8.47 -19.51 -1.38
N SER A 267 7.59 -19.49 -0.38
CA SER A 267 7.94 -19.83 1.01
C SER A 267 7.58 -21.28 1.39
N GLY A 268 6.95 -22.02 0.48
CA GLY A 268 6.48 -23.40 0.70
C GLY A 268 5.23 -23.53 1.60
N SER A 269 4.89 -22.50 2.38
CA SER A 269 3.76 -22.49 3.32
C SER A 269 2.76 -21.35 3.08
N SER A 270 3.13 -20.30 2.35
CA SER A 270 2.24 -19.22 1.93
C SER A 270 1.90 -19.32 0.44
N ASN A 271 0.89 -18.54 0.03
CA ASN A 271 0.66 -18.29 -1.40
C ASN A 271 1.93 -17.74 -2.07
N ILE A 272 2.10 -18.05 -3.35
CA ILE A 272 3.15 -17.46 -4.18
C ILE A 272 2.96 -15.94 -4.20
N ARG A 273 4.03 -15.20 -3.95
CA ARG A 273 4.05 -13.73 -3.96
C ARG A 273 4.94 -13.26 -5.10
N GLU A 274 4.56 -12.16 -5.72
CA GLU A 274 5.23 -11.64 -6.89
C GLU A 274 5.46 -10.14 -6.73
N VAL A 275 6.61 -9.68 -7.22
CA VAL A 275 6.91 -8.26 -7.37
C VAL A 275 6.95 -7.92 -8.85
N TRP A 276 6.13 -6.96 -9.24
CA TRP A 276 5.96 -6.49 -10.61
C TRP A 276 6.38 -5.04 -10.77
N LYS A 277 6.90 -4.73 -11.95
CA LYS A 277 7.21 -3.38 -12.42
C LYS A 277 6.26 -3.05 -13.56
N VAL A 278 5.59 -1.90 -13.48
CA VAL A 278 4.65 -1.40 -14.51
C VAL A 278 5.09 -0.01 -14.95
N ARG A 279 5.16 0.23 -16.27
CA ARG A 279 5.58 1.52 -16.85
C ARG A 279 4.82 1.80 -18.14
N HIS A 280 4.73 3.07 -18.51
CA HIS A 280 4.21 3.44 -19.83
C HIS A 280 5.05 2.82 -20.95
N LYS A 281 4.39 2.42 -22.04
CA LYS A 281 5.06 1.98 -23.28
C LYS A 281 5.79 3.12 -23.97
#